data_AF-Q8GIQ9-F1
#
_entry.id   AF-Q8GIQ9-F1
#
_cell.length_a   1.000
_cell.length_b   1.000
_cell.length_c   1.000
_cell.angle_alpha   90.00
_cell.angle_beta   90.00
_cell.angle_gamma   90.00
#
_symmetry.space_group_name_H-M   'P 1'
#
loop_
_entity.id
_entity.type
_entity.pdbx_description
1 polymer ?
#
loop_
_entity_poly.entity_id
_entity_poly.type
_entity_poly.pdbx_seq_one_letter_code
_entity_poly.pdbx_strand_id
1 'polypeptide(L)'
;ITTAHNLLAAIIDNHLHHGNALGIDSRRITWRRVVDLNERALRNIVCGLGGKANGIPRETGFDITVASEMMAILCLAKDLDDMKERIGRIIVAYTYEGKPVTPKDLKVTGALTLLFKDAIKPNLVQTLENTPAFVHGGPFANIAHGCNSVSATKYALKLADYCVTEAGFGADLGAEKFLDIKCRFAGFKPSAVVIVATVRALKMHGGVPKNELAGENIVALEKGLANLTKHIENIQQFGLPAVVAINAFPTDTAAELSFVEEKCNAMGAEVALSEVWAKGSLGGQVLAEKVLAACEKPSNFSFMYDEQASIKDKIAAIATKIYGADGVNYTAAAEKTVKELTALGFDKTPI
;
A
#
# COMPACT_ATOMS: atom_id res chain seq x y z
N ILE A 1 -17.05 4.35 -3.01
CA ILE A 1 -16.45 3.03 -2.65
C ILE A 1 -17.40 2.21 -1.80
N THR A 2 -17.76 2.66 -0.58
CA THR A 2 -18.65 1.95 0.36
C THR A 2 -19.94 1.47 -0.30
N THR A 3 -20.61 2.35 -1.06
CA THR A 3 -21.83 2.03 -1.80
C THR A 3 -21.64 0.87 -2.78
N ALA A 4 -20.57 0.89 -3.58
CA ALA A 4 -20.31 -0.17 -4.56
C ALA A 4 -19.95 -1.50 -3.89
N HIS A 5 -19.14 -1.47 -2.83
CA HIS A 5 -18.81 -2.68 -2.06
C HIS A 5 -20.05 -3.30 -1.43
N ASN A 6 -20.89 -2.50 -0.77
CA ASN A 6 -22.10 -2.98 -0.11
C ASN A 6 -23.21 -3.36 -1.11
N LEU A 7 -23.25 -2.74 -2.30
CA LEU A 7 -24.11 -3.20 -3.39
C LEU A 7 -23.75 -4.62 -3.82
N LEU A 8 -22.46 -4.92 -3.99
CA LEU A 8 -22.01 -6.27 -4.31
C LEU A 8 -22.38 -7.27 -3.19
N ALA A 9 -22.17 -6.91 -1.92
CA ALA A 9 -22.60 -7.74 -0.79
C ALA A 9 -24.11 -8.00 -0.80
N ALA A 10 -24.93 -6.97 -1.06
CA ALA A 10 -26.38 -7.10 -1.15
C ALA A 10 -26.81 -8.01 -2.33
N ILE A 11 -26.14 -7.90 -3.48
CA ILE A 11 -26.41 -8.72 -4.66
C ILE A 11 -26.09 -10.19 -4.40
N ILE A 12 -24.99 -10.50 -3.70
CA ILE A 12 -24.64 -11.88 -3.32
C ILE A 12 -25.76 -12.49 -2.48
N ASP A 13 -26.22 -11.78 -1.44
CA ASP A 13 -27.29 -12.28 -0.57
C ASP A 13 -28.65 -12.35 -1.29
N ASN A 14 -28.92 -11.42 -2.20
CA ASN A 14 -30.11 -11.44 -3.06
C ASN A 14 -30.09 -12.65 -4.00
N HIS A 15 -28.94 -12.97 -4.59
CA HIS A 15 -28.77 -14.14 -5.44
C HIS A 15 -28.98 -15.45 -4.66
N LEU A 16 -28.47 -15.53 -3.42
CA LEU A 16 -28.76 -16.63 -2.51
C LEU A 16 -30.27 -16.77 -2.25
N HIS A 17 -30.94 -15.66 -1.93
CA HIS A 17 -32.36 -15.64 -1.61
C HIS A 17 -33.24 -16.08 -2.80
N HIS A 18 -32.91 -15.65 -4.02
CA HIS A 18 -33.70 -15.93 -5.23
C HIS A 18 -33.30 -17.22 -5.97
N GLY A 19 -32.82 -18.22 -5.23
CA GLY A 19 -32.65 -19.59 -5.73
C GLY A 19 -31.20 -20.01 -5.98
N ASN A 20 -30.21 -19.16 -5.70
CA ASN A 20 -28.79 -19.51 -5.71
C ASN A 20 -28.36 -20.30 -6.96
N ALA A 21 -28.73 -19.83 -8.15
CA ALA A 21 -28.49 -20.54 -9.41
C ALA A 21 -26.99 -20.82 -9.71
N LEU A 22 -26.08 -20.11 -9.05
CA LEU A 22 -24.63 -20.30 -9.15
C LEU A 22 -24.08 -21.35 -8.16
N GLY A 23 -24.92 -21.88 -7.26
CA GLY A 23 -24.50 -22.86 -6.27
C GLY A 23 -23.50 -22.33 -5.23
N ILE A 24 -23.59 -21.04 -4.87
CA ILE A 24 -22.71 -20.41 -3.88
C ILE A 24 -22.88 -21.10 -2.53
N ASP A 25 -21.76 -21.52 -1.91
CA ASP A 25 -21.75 -21.98 -0.53
C ASP A 25 -21.69 -20.76 0.40
N SER A 26 -22.74 -20.53 1.19
CA SER A 26 -22.84 -19.37 2.09
C SER A 26 -21.73 -19.31 3.15
N ARG A 27 -21.07 -20.45 3.43
CA ARG A 27 -19.93 -20.57 4.36
C ARG A 27 -18.60 -20.18 3.70
N ARG A 28 -18.57 -20.09 2.36
CA ARG A 28 -17.38 -19.75 1.56
C ARG A 28 -17.52 -18.43 0.83
N ILE A 29 -18.34 -17.51 1.34
CA ILE A 29 -18.37 -16.12 0.88
C ILE A 29 -17.18 -15.39 1.52
N THR A 30 -16.25 -14.94 0.69
CA THR A 30 -15.09 -14.15 1.11
C THR A 30 -15.42 -12.66 1.16
N TRP A 31 -16.44 -12.22 0.40
CA TRP A 31 -16.86 -10.83 0.35
C TRP A 31 -17.65 -10.41 1.60
N ARG A 32 -16.99 -9.61 2.45
CA ARG A 32 -17.56 -9.01 3.65
C ARG A 32 -18.41 -7.77 3.28
N ARG A 33 -18.73 -6.95 4.27
CA ARG A 33 -19.33 -5.61 4.08
C ARG A 33 -18.34 -4.54 4.53
N VAL A 34 -18.62 -3.28 4.25
CA VAL A 34 -17.77 -2.17 4.74
C VAL A 34 -18.56 -0.99 5.26
N VAL A 35 -17.95 -0.29 6.22
CA VAL A 35 -18.39 1.02 6.73
C VAL A 35 -17.16 1.86 7.04
N ASP A 36 -17.21 3.18 6.82
CA ASP A 36 -16.08 4.06 7.17
C ASP A 36 -16.22 4.61 8.59
N LEU A 37 -16.24 3.70 9.56
CA LEU A 37 -16.35 3.98 10.99
C LEU A 37 -15.51 2.98 11.79
N ASN A 38 -14.96 3.43 12.92
CA ASN A 38 -14.24 2.57 13.85
C ASN A 38 -15.22 1.76 14.73
N GLU A 39 -16.00 0.88 14.10
CA GLU A 39 -17.05 0.11 14.77
C GLU A 39 -16.60 -1.34 15.02
N ARG A 40 -16.17 -1.65 16.25
CA ARG A 40 -15.66 -2.98 16.62
C ARG A 40 -16.76 -4.04 16.66
N ALA A 41 -18.01 -3.66 16.93
CA ALA A 41 -19.11 -4.60 17.13
C ALA A 41 -19.51 -5.31 15.83
N LEU A 42 -19.17 -4.74 14.67
CA LEU A 42 -19.49 -5.30 13.36
C LEU A 42 -18.42 -6.27 12.81
N ARG A 43 -17.34 -6.54 13.56
CA ARG A 43 -16.25 -7.42 13.10
C ARG A 43 -16.74 -8.82 12.74
N ASN A 44 -17.64 -9.38 13.55
CA ASN A 44 -18.26 -10.69 13.36
C ASN A 44 -19.75 -10.60 13.69
N ILE A 45 -20.59 -10.88 12.70
CA ILE A 45 -22.05 -10.84 12.85
C ILE A 45 -22.67 -12.04 12.13
N VAL A 46 -23.93 -12.32 12.44
CA VAL A 46 -24.79 -13.19 11.64
C VAL A 46 -25.83 -12.30 10.95
N CYS A 47 -25.92 -12.38 9.62
CA CYS A 47 -26.94 -11.67 8.84
C CYS A 47 -28.02 -12.62 8.31
N GLY A 48 -29.08 -12.09 7.70
CA GLY A 48 -30.14 -12.90 7.07
C GLY A 48 -31.07 -13.60 8.07
N LEU A 49 -31.17 -13.07 9.30
CA LEU A 49 -32.08 -13.56 10.34
C LEU A 49 -33.51 -13.02 10.13
N GLY A 50 -34.47 -13.54 10.90
CA GLY A 50 -35.87 -13.07 10.85
C GLY A 50 -36.80 -13.87 9.93
N GLY A 51 -36.41 -15.09 9.55
CA GLY A 51 -37.25 -16.00 8.75
C GLY A 51 -37.09 -15.86 7.24
N LYS A 52 -37.82 -16.69 6.48
CA LYS A 52 -37.61 -16.90 5.03
C LYS A 52 -37.63 -15.61 4.20
N ALA A 53 -38.46 -14.63 4.56
CA ALA A 53 -38.58 -13.36 3.84
C ALA A 53 -37.32 -12.47 3.96
N ASN A 54 -36.45 -12.71 4.94
CA ASN A 54 -35.34 -11.84 5.30
C ASN A 54 -33.95 -12.39 4.88
N GLY A 55 -33.91 -13.48 4.11
CA GLY A 55 -32.70 -14.04 3.52
C GLY A 55 -32.27 -15.40 4.07
N ILE A 56 -30.99 -15.74 3.85
CA ILE A 56 -30.36 -16.97 4.33
C ILE A 56 -29.39 -16.62 5.47
N PRO A 57 -29.55 -17.18 6.67
CA PRO A 57 -28.62 -16.98 7.77
C PRO A 57 -27.19 -17.37 7.40
N ARG A 58 -26.22 -16.48 7.64
CA ARG A 58 -24.79 -16.77 7.48
C ARG A 58 -23.91 -15.85 8.34
N GLU A 59 -22.70 -16.31 8.60
CA GLU A 59 -21.65 -15.49 9.21
C GLU A 59 -21.09 -14.49 8.19
N THR A 60 -20.76 -13.29 8.67
CA THR A 60 -20.12 -12.23 7.91
C THR A 60 -19.47 -11.24 8.88
N GLY A 61 -18.91 -10.15 8.36
CA GLY A 61 -18.60 -8.97 9.16
C GLY A 61 -18.42 -7.74 8.30
N PHE A 62 -17.99 -6.67 8.95
CA PHE A 62 -17.62 -5.42 8.32
C PHE A 62 -16.12 -5.16 8.47
N ASP A 63 -15.54 -4.60 7.42
CA ASP A 63 -14.22 -3.99 7.44
C ASP A 63 -14.36 -2.46 7.27
N ILE A 64 -13.31 -1.72 7.60
CA ILE A 64 -13.29 -0.29 7.30
C ILE A 64 -13.22 -0.08 5.78
N THR A 65 -13.88 0.95 5.23
CA THR A 65 -13.99 1.13 3.76
C THR A 65 -12.65 1.09 3.01
N VAL A 66 -11.59 1.64 3.60
CA VAL A 66 -10.24 1.67 3.01
C VAL A 66 -9.57 0.29 2.88
N ALA A 67 -10.08 -0.72 3.60
CA ALA A 67 -9.63 -2.11 3.51
C ALA A 67 -10.29 -2.88 2.34
N SER A 68 -11.30 -2.30 1.68
CA SER A 68 -12.00 -2.91 0.56
C SER A 68 -11.09 -3.13 -0.64
N GLU A 69 -11.19 -4.28 -1.30
CA GLU A 69 -10.53 -4.54 -2.59
C GLU A 69 -10.95 -3.51 -3.66
N MET A 70 -12.16 -2.95 -3.56
CA MET A 70 -12.60 -1.85 -4.43
C MET A 70 -11.75 -0.59 -4.27
N MET A 71 -11.20 -0.32 -3.07
CA MET A 71 -10.25 0.78 -2.85
C MET A 71 -8.92 0.48 -3.56
N ALA A 72 -8.41 -0.75 -3.44
CA ALA A 72 -7.20 -1.16 -4.15
C ALA A 72 -7.37 -1.08 -5.68
N ILE A 73 -8.52 -1.50 -6.21
CA ILE A 73 -8.86 -1.39 -7.63
C ILE A 73 -8.94 0.07 -8.07
N LEU A 74 -9.62 0.95 -7.32
CA LEU A 74 -9.64 2.39 -7.61
C LEU A 74 -8.21 2.95 -7.71
N CYS A 75 -7.32 2.50 -6.83
CA CYS A 75 -5.96 3.01 -6.78
C CYS A 75 -5.04 2.42 -7.88
N LEU A 76 -5.37 1.27 -8.47
CA LEU A 76 -4.56 0.64 -9.52
C LEU A 76 -5.14 0.76 -10.92
N ALA A 77 -6.40 1.14 -11.06
CA ALA A 77 -7.06 1.28 -12.36
C ALA A 77 -6.47 2.44 -13.17
N LYS A 78 -6.26 2.19 -14.48
CA LYS A 78 -5.77 3.19 -15.44
C LYS A 78 -6.89 4.11 -15.94
N ASP A 79 -8.08 3.56 -16.07
CA ASP A 79 -9.29 4.21 -16.57
C ASP A 79 -10.53 3.39 -16.14
N LEU A 80 -11.71 3.84 -16.58
CA LEU A 80 -12.99 3.25 -16.19
C LEU A 80 -13.19 1.84 -16.77
N ASP A 81 -12.58 1.53 -17.92
CA ASP A 81 -12.69 0.22 -18.56
C ASP A 81 -11.77 -0.80 -17.85
N ASP A 82 -10.52 -0.43 -17.54
CA ASP A 82 -9.63 -1.25 -16.69
C ASP A 82 -10.26 -1.47 -15.30
N MET A 83 -10.89 -0.45 -14.73
CA MET A 83 -11.63 -0.59 -13.48
C MET A 83 -12.76 -1.63 -13.59
N LYS A 84 -13.56 -1.58 -14.66
CA LYS A 84 -14.62 -2.56 -14.92
C LYS A 84 -14.06 -3.97 -15.04
N GLU A 85 -12.96 -4.15 -15.76
CA GLU A 85 -12.32 -5.45 -15.91
C GLU A 85 -11.79 -6.00 -14.59
N ARG A 86 -11.17 -5.15 -13.76
CA ARG A 86 -10.69 -5.51 -12.42
C ARG A 86 -11.83 -5.89 -11.48
N ILE A 87 -12.89 -5.08 -11.41
CA ILE A 87 -14.10 -5.40 -10.63
C ILE A 87 -14.68 -6.75 -11.06
N GLY A 88 -14.68 -7.03 -12.37
CA GLY A 88 -15.18 -8.28 -12.90
C GLY A 88 -14.36 -9.52 -12.56
N ARG A 89 -13.12 -9.37 -12.06
CA ARG A 89 -12.21 -10.47 -11.70
C ARG A 89 -12.15 -10.78 -10.20
N ILE A 90 -12.78 -9.94 -9.37
CA ILE A 90 -12.86 -10.15 -7.92
C ILE A 90 -13.46 -11.54 -7.64
N ILE A 91 -12.85 -12.30 -6.72
CA ILE A 91 -13.46 -13.53 -6.19
C ILE A 91 -14.25 -13.17 -4.94
N VAL A 92 -15.58 -13.34 -5.01
CA VAL A 92 -16.49 -12.97 -3.90
C VAL A 92 -16.96 -14.14 -3.07
N ALA A 93 -16.94 -15.34 -3.66
CA ALA A 93 -17.38 -16.57 -3.02
C ALA A 93 -16.87 -17.81 -3.76
N TYR A 94 -17.12 -18.97 -3.19
CA TYR A 94 -16.93 -20.26 -3.85
C TYR A 94 -18.24 -21.06 -3.88
N THR A 95 -18.42 -21.87 -4.92
CA THR A 95 -19.53 -22.84 -4.99
C THR A 95 -19.32 -24.01 -4.04
N TYR A 96 -20.34 -24.87 -3.88
CA TYR A 96 -20.20 -26.12 -3.12
C TYR A 96 -19.11 -27.05 -3.70
N GLU A 97 -18.87 -27.00 -5.01
CA GLU A 97 -17.79 -27.73 -5.70
C GLU A 97 -16.44 -26.99 -5.63
N GLY A 98 -16.37 -25.84 -4.98
CA GLY A 98 -15.15 -25.06 -4.81
C GLY A 98 -14.76 -24.21 -6.02
N LYS A 99 -15.67 -23.96 -6.98
CA LYS A 99 -15.39 -23.05 -8.10
C LYS A 99 -15.49 -21.59 -7.64
N PRO A 100 -14.60 -20.68 -8.07
CA PRO A 100 -14.70 -19.28 -7.72
C PRO A 100 -15.93 -18.63 -8.38
N VAL A 101 -16.55 -17.69 -7.68
CA VAL A 101 -17.65 -16.87 -8.18
C VAL A 101 -17.24 -15.40 -8.18
N THR A 102 -17.53 -14.71 -9.27
CA THR A 102 -17.11 -13.32 -9.53
C THR A 102 -18.29 -12.38 -9.77
N PRO A 103 -18.09 -11.05 -9.74
CA PRO A 103 -19.11 -10.08 -10.16
C PRO A 103 -19.56 -10.23 -11.63
N LYS A 104 -18.74 -10.84 -12.49
CA LYS A 104 -19.14 -11.17 -13.87
C LYS A 104 -20.19 -12.26 -13.90
N ASP A 105 -20.04 -13.30 -13.08
CA ASP A 105 -21.03 -14.39 -12.96
C ASP A 105 -22.37 -13.89 -12.43
N LEU A 106 -22.31 -12.91 -11.51
CA LEU A 106 -23.48 -12.21 -10.97
C LEU A 106 -24.04 -11.15 -11.94
N LYS A 107 -23.38 -10.88 -13.08
CA LYS A 107 -23.79 -9.92 -14.13
C LYS A 107 -23.95 -8.47 -13.65
N VAL A 108 -23.13 -8.04 -12.69
CA VAL A 108 -23.30 -6.73 -12.01
C VAL A 108 -22.12 -5.78 -12.16
N THR A 109 -21.08 -6.18 -12.87
CA THR A 109 -19.87 -5.39 -13.08
C THR A 109 -20.15 -3.98 -13.61
N GLY A 110 -21.11 -3.82 -14.54
CA GLY A 110 -21.48 -2.52 -15.08
C GLY A 110 -22.09 -1.57 -14.04
N ALA A 111 -23.03 -2.07 -13.23
CA ALA A 111 -23.67 -1.30 -12.17
C ALA A 111 -22.65 -0.88 -11.09
N LEU A 112 -21.74 -1.80 -10.73
CA LEU A 112 -20.66 -1.51 -9.78
C LEU A 112 -19.72 -0.43 -10.32
N THR A 113 -19.30 -0.54 -11.59
CA THR A 113 -18.41 0.43 -12.23
C THR A 113 -19.05 1.82 -12.34
N LEU A 114 -20.35 1.89 -12.62
CA LEU A 114 -21.08 3.16 -12.71
C LEU A 114 -20.96 3.99 -11.42
N LEU A 115 -20.95 3.34 -10.25
CA LEU A 115 -20.76 4.01 -8.96
C LEU A 115 -19.36 4.61 -8.76
N PHE A 116 -18.42 4.32 -9.65
CA PHE A 116 -17.07 4.90 -9.68
C PHE A 116 -16.89 5.96 -10.77
N LYS A 117 -17.89 6.23 -11.61
CA LYS A 117 -17.79 7.14 -12.77
C LYS A 117 -17.16 8.49 -12.41
N ASP A 118 -17.58 9.10 -11.31
CA ASP A 118 -17.00 10.35 -10.83
C ASP A 118 -15.86 10.12 -9.84
N ALA A 119 -15.96 9.07 -9.01
CA ALA A 119 -14.97 8.77 -7.98
C ALA A 119 -13.61 8.32 -8.53
N ILE A 120 -13.48 8.01 -9.84
CA ILE A 120 -12.19 7.71 -10.48
C ILE A 120 -11.37 8.97 -10.80
N LYS A 121 -12.02 10.16 -10.78
CA LYS A 121 -11.40 11.44 -11.14
C LYS A 121 -10.58 11.96 -9.95
N PRO A 122 -9.27 12.21 -10.09
CA PRO A 122 -8.46 12.76 -9.01
C PRO A 122 -8.95 14.13 -8.53
N ASN A 123 -8.91 14.36 -7.22
CA ASN A 123 -9.30 15.63 -6.63
C ASN A 123 -8.09 16.57 -6.60
N LEU A 124 -8.19 17.71 -7.28
CA LEU A 124 -7.18 18.77 -7.21
C LEU A 124 -7.46 19.67 -6.01
N VAL A 125 -6.45 19.86 -5.18
CA VAL A 125 -6.39 20.82 -4.07
C VAL A 125 -5.05 21.55 -4.12
N GLN A 126 -4.73 22.33 -3.07
CA GLN A 126 -3.46 23.04 -2.98
C GLN A 126 -2.87 22.97 -1.57
N THR A 127 -1.54 23.11 -1.47
CA THR A 127 -0.82 23.30 -0.20
C THR A 127 -1.04 24.71 0.35
N LEU A 128 -0.52 25.01 1.54
CA LEU A 128 -0.56 26.36 2.14
C LEU A 128 0.16 27.42 1.27
N GLU A 129 1.09 26.99 0.42
CA GLU A 129 1.86 27.85 -0.49
C GLU A 129 1.38 27.72 -1.94
N ASN A 130 0.13 27.28 -2.13
CA ASN A 130 -0.55 27.18 -3.42
C ASN A 130 0.09 26.19 -4.42
N THR A 131 0.92 25.25 -3.95
CA THR A 131 1.41 24.15 -4.80
C THR A 131 0.23 23.22 -5.13
N PRO A 132 -0.02 22.90 -6.42
CA PRO A 132 -1.07 21.95 -6.79
C PRO A 132 -0.82 20.56 -6.18
N ALA A 133 -1.87 19.96 -5.61
CA ALA A 133 -1.79 18.63 -5.01
C ALA A 133 -3.00 17.77 -5.38
N PHE A 134 -2.76 16.53 -5.78
CA PHE A 134 -3.84 15.55 -5.97
C PHE A 134 -4.03 14.70 -4.71
N VAL A 135 -5.25 14.63 -4.19
CA VAL A 135 -5.63 13.74 -3.09
C VAL A 135 -6.65 12.73 -3.61
N HIS A 136 -6.21 11.49 -3.85
CA HIS A 136 -7.07 10.49 -4.49
C HIS A 136 -6.67 9.05 -4.18
N GLY A 137 -7.62 8.28 -3.64
CA GLY A 137 -7.39 6.93 -3.16
C GLY A 137 -6.73 6.90 -1.77
N GLY A 138 -6.71 5.72 -1.16
CA GLY A 138 -6.13 5.51 0.16
C GLY A 138 -6.33 4.07 0.64
N PRO A 139 -5.71 3.08 -0.01
CA PRO A 139 -5.76 1.70 0.42
C PRO A 139 -4.83 1.50 1.63
N PHE A 140 -5.08 0.46 2.42
CA PHE A 140 -4.11 0.03 3.42
C PHE A 140 -2.77 -0.38 2.81
N ALA A 141 -1.70 -0.25 3.58
CA ALA A 141 -0.33 -0.63 3.20
C ALA A 141 0.08 -2.04 3.71
N ASN A 142 -0.80 -2.75 4.44
CA ASN A 142 -0.58 -4.13 4.85
C ASN A 142 -1.26 -5.13 3.90
N ILE A 143 -2.59 -5.12 3.81
CA ILE A 143 -3.39 -6.00 2.95
C ILE A 143 -3.51 -5.49 1.50
N ALA A 144 -2.98 -4.30 1.22
CA ALA A 144 -2.91 -3.69 -0.10
C ALA A 144 -1.60 -2.88 -0.22
N HIS A 145 -1.47 -2.10 -1.29
CA HIS A 145 -0.21 -1.45 -1.70
C HIS A 145 0.04 -0.06 -1.09
N GLY A 146 -0.89 0.50 -0.31
CA GLY A 146 -0.61 1.70 0.49
C GLY A 146 -0.30 2.99 -0.27
N CYS A 147 -0.71 3.13 -1.54
CA CYS A 147 -0.41 4.31 -2.35
C CYS A 147 -1.67 5.05 -2.80
N ASN A 148 -1.54 6.33 -3.13
CA ASN A 148 -2.55 7.05 -3.89
C ASN A 148 -2.73 6.45 -5.31
N SER A 149 -3.81 6.83 -5.99
CA SER A 149 -4.16 6.21 -7.27
C SER A 149 -3.12 6.42 -8.39
N VAL A 150 -3.01 5.42 -9.28
CA VAL A 150 -2.28 5.49 -10.55
C VAL A 150 -2.75 6.66 -11.40
N SER A 151 -4.06 6.89 -11.47
CA SER A 151 -4.65 8.03 -12.20
C SER A 151 -4.07 9.37 -11.74
N ALA A 152 -4.06 9.65 -10.43
CA ALA A 152 -3.50 10.89 -9.88
C ALA A 152 -2.01 11.05 -10.16
N THR A 153 -1.21 10.00 -9.95
CA THR A 153 0.23 10.03 -10.26
C THR A 153 0.47 10.24 -11.76
N LYS A 154 -0.32 9.60 -12.64
CA LYS A 154 -0.21 9.78 -14.10
C LYS A 154 -0.52 11.21 -14.52
N TYR A 155 -1.56 11.84 -13.98
CA TYR A 155 -1.85 13.25 -14.29
C TYR A 155 -0.76 14.17 -13.78
N ALA A 156 -0.27 13.98 -12.54
CA ALA A 156 0.83 14.79 -12.02
C ALA A 156 2.08 14.71 -12.91
N LEU A 157 2.49 13.51 -13.33
CA LEU A 157 3.62 13.28 -14.25
C LEU A 157 3.41 13.88 -15.65
N LYS A 158 2.18 14.25 -16.03
CA LYS A 158 1.89 14.88 -17.32
C LYS A 158 1.69 16.39 -17.23
N LEU A 159 1.47 16.92 -16.03
CA LEU A 159 1.12 18.32 -15.79
C LEU A 159 2.25 19.10 -15.10
N ALA A 160 3.25 18.42 -14.55
CA ALA A 160 4.37 19.03 -13.83
C ALA A 160 5.70 18.35 -14.21
N ASP A 161 6.80 19.09 -14.03
CA ASP A 161 8.15 18.57 -14.26
C ASP A 161 8.55 17.53 -13.19
N TYR A 162 8.09 17.72 -11.95
CA TYR A 162 8.32 16.82 -10.84
C TYR A 162 7.00 16.43 -10.17
N CYS A 163 6.81 15.12 -9.95
CA CYS A 163 5.71 14.57 -9.16
C CYS A 163 6.28 13.96 -7.88
N VAL A 164 5.98 14.57 -6.74
CA VAL A 164 6.24 13.98 -5.42
C VAL A 164 5.03 13.15 -5.01
N THR A 165 5.28 11.91 -4.60
CA THR A 165 4.26 10.97 -4.12
C THR A 165 4.83 10.15 -2.98
N GLU A 166 3.98 9.44 -2.25
CA GLU A 166 4.35 8.69 -1.05
C GLU A 166 3.64 7.33 -1.01
N ALA A 167 4.13 6.46 -0.12
CA ALA A 167 3.51 5.19 0.21
C ALA A 167 3.49 5.02 1.74
N GLY A 168 2.44 4.38 2.25
CA GLY A 168 2.23 4.23 3.69
C GLY A 168 3.21 3.27 4.37
N PHE A 169 3.42 3.46 5.68
CA PHE A 169 4.42 2.76 6.51
C PHE A 169 5.87 3.05 6.10
N GLY A 170 6.81 2.15 6.44
CA GLY A 170 8.22 2.27 6.10
C GLY A 170 8.53 1.77 4.68
N ALA A 171 9.79 1.90 4.27
CA ALA A 171 10.23 1.48 2.94
C ALA A 171 10.21 -0.05 2.74
N ASP A 172 10.17 -0.81 3.85
CA ASP A 172 9.97 -2.26 3.87
C ASP A 172 8.58 -2.69 3.39
N LEU A 173 7.55 -1.85 3.58
CA LEU A 173 6.18 -2.14 3.14
C LEU A 173 5.71 -1.21 2.03
N GLY A 174 5.68 0.10 2.30
CA GLY A 174 5.13 1.09 1.37
C GLY A 174 5.96 1.20 0.11
N ALA A 175 7.27 1.44 0.26
CA ALA A 175 8.14 1.60 -0.91
C ALA A 175 8.29 0.30 -1.69
N GLU A 176 8.47 -0.85 -1.04
CA GLU A 176 8.47 -2.17 -1.69
C GLU A 176 7.21 -2.36 -2.55
N LYS A 177 6.01 -2.15 -2.00
CA LYS A 177 4.76 -2.30 -2.76
C LYS A 177 4.56 -1.22 -3.82
N PHE A 178 5.03 0.01 -3.59
CA PHE A 178 5.03 1.03 -4.63
C PHE A 178 5.87 0.57 -5.83
N LEU A 179 7.06 0.04 -5.58
CA LEU A 179 8.01 -0.37 -6.60
C LEU A 179 7.61 -1.69 -7.28
N ASP A 180 7.28 -2.74 -6.53
CA ASP A 180 6.99 -4.08 -7.08
C ASP A 180 5.55 -4.25 -7.58
N ILE A 181 4.59 -3.45 -7.08
CA ILE A 181 3.17 -3.50 -7.47
C ILE A 181 2.76 -2.28 -8.30
N LYS A 182 2.83 -1.06 -7.75
CA LYS A 182 2.26 0.14 -8.41
C LYS A 182 3.02 0.48 -9.69
N CYS A 183 4.35 0.54 -9.64
CA CYS A 183 5.18 0.82 -10.82
C CYS A 183 4.99 -0.25 -11.91
N ARG A 184 4.88 -1.52 -11.52
CA ARG A 184 4.63 -2.63 -12.46
C ARG A 184 3.30 -2.45 -13.21
N PHE A 185 2.21 -2.16 -12.49
CA PHE A 185 0.90 -1.96 -13.13
C PHE A 185 0.81 -0.66 -13.92
N ALA A 186 1.42 0.41 -13.42
CA ALA A 186 1.29 1.74 -14.00
C ALA A 186 2.28 2.03 -15.14
N GLY A 187 3.41 1.34 -15.19
CA GLY A 187 4.44 1.50 -16.21
C GLY A 187 5.31 2.75 -16.06
N PHE A 188 5.22 3.47 -14.95
CA PHE A 188 6.14 4.57 -14.63
C PHE A 188 7.27 4.08 -13.70
N LYS A 189 8.40 4.80 -13.72
CA LYS A 189 9.57 4.53 -12.90
C LYS A 189 9.90 5.76 -12.06
N PRO A 190 10.26 5.61 -10.77
CA PRO A 190 10.72 6.74 -9.96
C PRO A 190 12.14 7.16 -10.37
N SER A 191 12.42 8.46 -10.29
CA SER A 191 13.76 9.01 -10.58
C SER A 191 14.66 9.06 -9.34
N ALA A 192 14.06 9.25 -8.15
CA ALA A 192 14.74 9.26 -6.87
C ALA A 192 13.76 8.85 -5.75
N VAL A 193 14.30 8.45 -4.59
CA VAL A 193 13.51 8.11 -3.40
C VAL A 193 13.99 8.95 -2.22
N VAL A 194 13.05 9.56 -1.50
CA VAL A 194 13.32 10.23 -0.23
C VAL A 194 12.94 9.31 0.93
N ILE A 195 13.90 9.00 1.80
CA ILE A 195 13.68 8.23 3.03
C ILE A 195 13.63 9.21 4.19
N VAL A 196 12.47 9.35 4.81
CA VAL A 196 12.28 10.28 5.93
C VAL A 196 12.67 9.59 7.25
N ALA A 197 13.46 10.26 8.08
CA ALA A 197 13.81 9.81 9.41
C ALA A 197 13.83 10.98 10.41
N THR A 198 13.92 10.65 11.71
CA THR A 198 14.11 11.62 12.80
C THR A 198 15.11 11.03 13.79
N VAL A 199 15.93 11.87 14.42
CA VAL A 199 16.89 11.44 15.45
C VAL A 199 16.17 10.70 16.58
N ARG A 200 14.99 11.20 16.98
CA ARG A 200 14.13 10.59 18.00
C ARG A 200 13.67 9.17 17.62
N ALA A 201 13.22 8.95 16.38
CA ALA A 201 12.80 7.62 15.94
C ALA A 201 14.00 6.64 15.90
N LEU A 202 15.17 7.11 15.46
CA LEU A 202 16.38 6.29 15.46
C LEU A 202 16.78 5.94 16.90
N LYS A 203 16.75 6.89 17.85
CA LYS A 203 16.95 6.57 19.28
C LYS A 203 15.96 5.54 19.81
N MET A 204 14.69 5.59 19.39
CA MET A 204 13.71 4.55 19.74
C MET A 204 14.10 3.18 19.19
N HIS A 205 14.54 3.09 17.93
CA HIS A 205 15.07 1.85 17.36
C HIS A 205 16.34 1.37 18.09
N GLY A 206 17.10 2.28 18.68
CA GLY A 206 18.22 1.99 19.58
C GLY A 206 17.83 1.53 20.98
N GLY A 207 16.54 1.47 21.30
CA GLY A 207 16.00 1.01 22.59
C GLY A 207 15.61 2.10 23.57
N VAL A 208 15.63 3.38 23.19
CA VAL A 208 15.21 4.48 24.09
C VAL A 208 13.67 4.54 24.19
N PRO A 209 13.09 4.52 25.39
CA PRO A 209 11.66 4.69 25.59
C PRO A 209 11.12 6.00 25.02
N LYS A 210 9.86 6.00 24.55
CA LYS A 210 9.22 7.16 23.90
C LYS A 210 9.25 8.44 24.75
N ASN A 211 9.19 8.31 26.07
CA ASN A 211 9.19 9.39 27.05
C ASN A 211 10.59 9.92 27.40
N GLU A 212 11.67 9.35 26.86
CA GLU A 212 13.06 9.67 27.22
C GLU A 212 13.90 10.17 26.02
N LEU A 213 13.26 10.60 24.94
CA LEU A 213 13.92 10.93 23.67
C LEU A 213 14.55 12.32 23.60
N ALA A 214 14.36 13.17 24.61
CA ALA A 214 14.79 14.57 24.59
C ALA A 214 16.31 14.74 24.84
N GLY A 215 16.93 13.82 25.58
CA GLY A 215 18.38 13.87 25.84
C GLY A 215 19.19 13.38 24.64
N GLU A 216 20.39 13.94 24.47
CA GLU A 216 21.37 13.44 23.51
C GLU A 216 21.74 11.98 23.85
N ASN A 217 21.76 11.10 22.86
CA ASN A 217 22.19 9.72 23.06
C ASN A 217 22.76 9.10 21.78
N ILE A 218 24.04 9.38 21.50
CA ILE A 218 24.77 8.85 20.33
C ILE A 218 24.81 7.32 20.32
N VAL A 219 24.95 6.67 21.49
CA VAL A 219 25.04 5.20 21.57
C VAL A 219 23.73 4.54 21.13
N ALA A 220 22.59 5.07 21.56
CA ALA A 220 21.29 4.59 21.08
C ALA A 220 21.07 4.92 19.61
N LEU A 221 21.46 6.13 19.19
CA LEU A 221 21.36 6.55 17.80
C LEU A 221 22.15 5.62 16.86
N GLU A 222 23.37 5.24 17.24
CA GLU A 222 24.20 4.29 16.51
C GLU A 222 23.52 2.92 16.36
N LYS A 223 22.96 2.38 17.44
CA LYS A 223 22.20 1.11 17.39
C LYS A 223 20.96 1.24 16.48
N GLY A 224 20.26 2.36 16.58
CA GLY A 224 19.03 2.61 15.82
C GLY A 224 19.24 2.87 14.33
N LEU A 225 20.42 3.36 13.94
CA LEU A 225 20.79 3.56 12.53
C LEU A 225 20.74 2.26 11.72
N ALA A 226 20.85 1.09 12.34
CA ALA A 226 20.63 -0.20 11.67
C ALA A 226 19.30 -0.25 10.90
N ASN A 227 18.25 0.44 11.39
CA ASN A 227 16.98 0.53 10.67
C ASN A 227 17.09 1.39 9.40
N LEU A 228 17.61 2.62 9.50
CA LEU A 228 17.73 3.53 8.36
C LEU A 228 18.69 3.00 7.30
N THR A 229 19.82 2.45 7.73
CA THR A 229 20.82 1.85 6.84
C THR A 229 20.23 0.69 6.03
N LYS A 230 19.42 -0.18 6.64
CA LYS A 230 18.72 -1.24 5.90
C LYS A 230 17.71 -0.68 4.89
N HIS A 231 16.99 0.40 5.22
CA HIS A 231 16.09 1.04 4.26
C HIS A 231 16.84 1.68 3.08
N ILE A 232 18.01 2.29 3.32
CA ILE A 232 18.89 2.82 2.25
C ILE A 232 19.35 1.67 1.35
N GLU A 233 19.85 0.57 1.94
CA GLU A 233 20.28 -0.63 1.22
C GLU A 233 19.15 -1.19 0.35
N ASN A 234 17.92 -1.27 0.88
CA ASN A 234 16.77 -1.77 0.12
C ASN A 234 16.48 -0.91 -1.11
N ILE A 235 16.50 0.42 -1.00
CA ILE A 235 16.29 1.32 -2.15
C ILE A 235 17.43 1.16 -3.17
N GLN A 236 18.66 1.00 -2.72
CA GLN A 236 19.81 0.74 -3.59
C GLN A 236 19.70 -0.62 -4.30
N GLN A 237 19.17 -1.66 -3.65
CA GLN A 237 18.89 -2.95 -4.28
C GLN A 237 17.86 -2.85 -5.41
N PHE A 238 16.90 -1.93 -5.31
CA PHE A 238 16.01 -1.59 -6.43
C PHE A 238 16.71 -0.81 -7.55
N GLY A 239 17.97 -0.40 -7.38
CA GLY A 239 18.74 0.36 -8.37
C GLY A 239 18.37 1.85 -8.44
N LEU A 240 17.85 2.41 -7.34
CA LEU A 240 17.36 3.79 -7.27
C LEU A 240 18.26 4.71 -6.42
N PRO A 241 18.43 5.98 -6.81
CA PRO A 241 19.06 7.00 -5.97
C PRO A 241 18.24 7.25 -4.69
N ALA A 242 18.90 7.25 -3.53
CA ALA A 242 18.30 7.53 -2.24
C ALA A 242 18.79 8.87 -1.67
N VAL A 243 17.86 9.67 -1.15
CA VAL A 243 18.13 10.88 -0.35
C VAL A 243 17.47 10.70 1.00
N VAL A 244 18.19 10.96 2.08
CA VAL A 244 17.63 10.91 3.44
C VAL A 244 17.18 12.30 3.86
N ALA A 245 15.92 12.43 4.25
CA ALA A 245 15.40 13.65 4.85
C ALA A 245 15.30 13.48 6.37
N ILE A 246 16.09 14.23 7.13
CA ILE A 246 15.97 14.27 8.60
C ILE A 246 15.03 15.40 8.97
N ASN A 247 13.83 15.07 9.43
CA ASN A 247 12.91 16.09 9.94
C ASN A 247 13.41 16.60 11.29
N ALA A 248 13.73 17.88 11.36
CA ALA A 248 14.36 18.50 12.53
C ALA A 248 13.38 18.62 13.71
N PHE A 249 13.85 18.30 14.91
CA PHE A 249 13.18 18.63 16.17
C PHE A 249 14.01 19.60 17.02
N PRO A 250 13.37 20.45 17.85
CA PRO A 250 14.08 21.41 18.71
C PRO A 250 15.07 20.78 19.71
N THR A 251 14.93 19.48 20.01
CA THR A 251 15.77 18.74 20.94
C THR A 251 16.92 18.01 20.28
N ASP A 252 16.97 17.97 18.95
CA ASP A 252 18.03 17.27 18.23
C ASP A 252 19.33 18.08 18.35
N THR A 253 20.43 17.45 18.73
CA THR A 253 21.72 18.14 18.85
C THR A 253 22.49 18.14 17.53
N ALA A 254 23.38 19.12 17.34
CA ALA A 254 24.26 19.16 16.18
C ALA A 254 25.14 17.90 16.06
N ALA A 255 25.54 17.32 17.20
CA ALA A 255 26.32 16.08 17.22
C ALA A 255 25.48 14.89 16.71
N GLU A 256 24.22 14.76 17.13
CA GLU A 256 23.33 13.70 16.64
C GLU A 256 23.05 13.83 15.15
N LEU A 257 22.77 15.05 14.67
CA LEU A 257 22.53 15.31 13.25
C LEU A 257 23.76 15.02 12.39
N SER A 258 24.94 15.49 12.81
CA SER A 258 26.20 15.25 12.09
C SER A 258 26.53 13.76 12.03
N PHE A 259 26.28 13.03 13.12
CA PHE A 259 26.52 11.58 13.17
C PHE A 259 25.62 10.81 12.19
N VAL A 260 24.33 11.17 12.08
CA VAL A 260 23.43 10.55 11.10
C VAL A 260 23.87 10.88 9.67
N GLU A 261 24.25 12.13 9.41
CA GLU A 261 24.74 12.57 8.11
C GLU A 261 25.98 11.81 7.67
N GLU A 262 26.99 11.69 8.53
CA GLU A 262 28.22 10.94 8.24
C GLU A 262 27.91 9.48 7.86
N LYS A 263 27.04 8.81 8.62
CA LYS A 263 26.70 7.40 8.41
C LYS A 263 25.92 7.16 7.12
N CYS A 264 25.00 8.05 6.76
CA CYS A 264 24.25 7.94 5.50
C CYS A 264 25.15 8.25 4.30
N ASN A 265 25.99 9.28 4.40
CA ASN A 265 26.94 9.64 3.35
C ASN A 265 27.95 8.50 3.09
N ALA A 266 28.39 7.79 4.13
CA ALA A 266 29.24 6.60 3.99
C ALA A 266 28.56 5.45 3.21
N MET A 267 27.23 5.43 3.15
CA MET A 267 26.45 4.49 2.31
C MET A 267 26.14 5.05 0.92
N GLY A 268 26.59 6.26 0.59
CA GLY A 268 26.28 6.92 -0.68
C GLY A 268 24.87 7.52 -0.75
N ALA A 269 24.18 7.69 0.38
CA ALA A 269 22.89 8.38 0.46
C ALA A 269 23.10 9.79 1.04
N GLU A 270 22.80 10.81 0.25
CA GLU A 270 22.92 12.19 0.71
C GLU A 270 21.85 12.53 1.75
N VAL A 271 22.20 13.34 2.74
CA VAL A 271 21.28 13.76 3.81
C VAL A 271 20.89 15.22 3.68
N ALA A 272 19.62 15.54 3.84
CA ALA A 272 19.11 16.90 3.99
C ALA A 272 18.39 17.04 5.33
N LEU A 273 18.74 18.07 6.10
CA LEU A 273 17.90 18.51 7.21
C LEU A 273 16.65 19.19 6.63
N SER A 274 15.48 18.79 7.12
CA SER A 274 14.18 19.29 6.69
C SER A 274 13.51 20.04 7.83
N GLU A 275 13.24 21.32 7.59
CA GLU A 275 12.55 22.23 8.53
C GLU A 275 11.19 22.69 7.96
N VAL A 276 10.65 21.96 6.97
CA VAL A 276 9.43 22.35 6.25
C VAL A 276 8.21 22.58 7.15
N TRP A 277 8.16 21.88 8.29
CA TRP A 277 7.09 22.06 9.28
C TRP A 277 7.13 23.46 9.92
N ALA A 278 8.32 23.98 10.23
CA ALA A 278 8.50 25.27 10.90
C ALA A 278 8.65 26.44 9.91
N LYS A 279 9.24 26.19 8.73
CA LYS A 279 9.70 27.22 7.80
C LYS A 279 9.08 27.14 6.39
N GLY A 280 8.11 26.25 6.17
CA GLY A 280 7.48 26.07 4.85
C GLY A 280 8.51 25.69 3.77
N SER A 281 8.34 26.22 2.56
CA SER A 281 9.25 25.94 1.43
C SER A 281 10.72 26.26 1.71
N LEU A 282 11.01 27.33 2.45
CA LEU A 282 12.39 27.71 2.82
C LEU A 282 13.08 26.58 3.60
N GLY A 283 12.35 25.87 4.46
CA GLY A 283 12.86 24.73 5.23
C GLY A 283 13.10 23.47 4.41
N GLY A 284 12.73 23.45 3.13
CA GLY A 284 12.85 22.30 2.23
C GLY A 284 13.78 22.53 1.04
N GLN A 285 14.39 23.71 0.88
CA GLN A 285 15.20 24.04 -0.29
C GLN A 285 16.39 23.10 -0.48
N VAL A 286 17.15 22.83 0.58
CA VAL A 286 18.31 21.90 0.51
C VAL A 286 17.86 20.48 0.16
N LEU A 287 16.74 20.02 0.70
CA LEU A 287 16.17 18.72 0.33
C LEU A 287 15.77 18.71 -1.14
N ALA A 288 15.10 19.75 -1.63
CA ALA A 288 14.71 19.86 -3.03
C ALA A 288 15.95 19.82 -3.96
N GLU A 289 17.00 20.59 -3.66
CA GLU A 289 18.26 20.58 -4.43
C GLU A 289 18.89 19.20 -4.49
N LYS A 290 18.97 18.49 -3.36
CA LYS A 290 19.51 17.12 -3.31
C LYS A 290 18.65 16.11 -4.06
N VAL A 291 17.33 16.26 -4.01
CA VAL A 291 16.40 15.43 -4.79
C VAL A 291 16.55 15.70 -6.29
N LEU A 292 16.68 16.95 -6.71
CA LEU A 292 16.94 17.30 -8.11
C LEU A 292 18.25 16.67 -8.59
N ALA A 293 19.33 16.81 -7.82
CA ALA A 293 20.61 16.18 -8.12
C ALA A 293 20.52 14.64 -8.17
N ALA A 294 19.72 14.03 -7.30
CA ALA A 294 19.49 12.58 -7.30
C ALA A 294 18.70 12.12 -8.53
N CYS A 295 17.73 12.90 -9.02
CA CYS A 295 16.97 12.60 -10.24
C CYS A 295 17.84 12.58 -11.50
N GLU A 296 18.96 13.32 -11.53
CA GLU A 296 19.92 13.33 -12.65
C GLU A 296 20.92 12.17 -12.60
N LYS A 297 20.99 11.43 -11.48
CA LYS A 297 21.88 10.26 -11.37
C LYS A 297 21.31 9.12 -12.23
N PRO A 298 22.18 8.32 -12.88
CA PRO A 298 21.72 7.13 -13.59
C PRO A 298 21.06 6.16 -12.61
N SER A 299 19.90 5.60 -12.99
CA SER A 299 19.21 4.55 -12.25
C SER A 299 19.09 3.30 -13.11
N ASN A 300 19.21 2.14 -12.47
CA ASN A 300 18.98 0.84 -13.11
C ASN A 300 17.81 0.14 -12.42
N PHE A 301 16.66 0.83 -12.38
CA PHE A 301 15.50 0.35 -11.64
C PHE A 301 15.09 -1.07 -12.07
N SER A 302 15.05 -1.98 -11.10
CA SER A 302 14.62 -3.37 -11.27
C SER A 302 13.74 -3.82 -10.12
N PHE A 303 12.73 -4.64 -10.43
CA PHE A 303 11.87 -5.27 -9.43
C PHE A 303 12.63 -6.30 -8.58
N MET A 304 12.16 -6.53 -7.35
CA MET A 304 12.86 -7.40 -6.40
C MET A 304 12.74 -8.89 -6.75
N TYR A 305 11.70 -9.22 -7.53
CA TYR A 305 11.38 -10.55 -8.03
C TYR A 305 10.77 -10.51 -9.43
N ASP A 306 10.90 -11.64 -10.14
CA ASP A 306 10.18 -11.89 -11.39
C ASP A 306 8.72 -12.24 -11.09
N GLU A 307 7.78 -11.64 -11.83
CA GLU A 307 6.36 -11.96 -11.74
C GLU A 307 6.06 -13.38 -12.23
N GLN A 308 6.96 -13.98 -13.01
CA GLN A 308 6.85 -15.39 -13.42
C GLN A 308 7.31 -16.40 -12.38
N ALA A 309 7.99 -15.96 -11.31
CA ALA A 309 8.41 -16.83 -10.22
C ALA A 309 7.22 -17.41 -9.45
N SER A 310 7.43 -18.48 -8.67
CA SER A 310 6.37 -19.02 -7.83
C SER A 310 5.99 -18.05 -6.72
N ILE A 311 4.76 -18.17 -6.17
CA ILE A 311 4.31 -17.38 -5.02
C ILE A 311 5.33 -17.44 -3.87
N LYS A 312 5.89 -18.64 -3.60
CA LYS A 312 6.85 -18.84 -2.52
C LYS A 312 8.19 -18.16 -2.78
N ASP A 313 8.66 -18.17 -4.02
CA ASP A 313 9.92 -17.52 -4.39
C ASP A 313 9.81 -15.99 -4.30
N LYS A 314 8.65 -15.43 -4.67
CA LYS A 314 8.38 -13.99 -4.50
C LYS A 314 8.36 -13.60 -3.03
N ILE A 315 7.64 -14.34 -2.19
CA ILE A 315 7.62 -14.11 -0.73
C ILE A 315 9.03 -14.25 -0.14
N ALA A 316 9.79 -15.27 -0.56
CA ALA A 316 11.16 -15.48 -0.10
C ALA A 316 12.09 -14.33 -0.53
N ALA A 317 11.94 -13.81 -1.75
CA ALA A 317 12.72 -12.67 -2.23
C ALA A 317 12.45 -11.42 -1.37
N ILE A 318 11.18 -11.09 -1.08
CA ILE A 318 10.83 -9.98 -0.20
C ILE A 318 11.41 -10.22 1.21
N ALA A 319 11.16 -11.40 1.80
CA ALA A 319 11.58 -11.69 3.16
C ALA A 319 13.10 -11.63 3.35
N THR A 320 13.87 -12.21 2.43
CA THR A 320 15.33 -12.31 2.56
C THR A 320 16.03 -11.02 2.16
N LYS A 321 15.57 -10.34 1.09
CA LYS A 321 16.24 -9.15 0.56
C LYS A 321 15.81 -7.85 1.24
N ILE A 322 14.49 -7.68 1.46
CA ILE A 322 13.91 -6.46 2.04
C ILE A 322 13.93 -6.54 3.56
N TYR A 323 13.40 -7.62 4.15
CA TYR A 323 13.29 -7.73 5.61
C TYR A 323 14.59 -8.23 6.27
N GLY A 324 15.47 -8.89 5.51
CA GLY A 324 16.69 -9.49 6.06
C GLY A 324 16.44 -10.77 6.86
N ALA A 325 15.35 -11.49 6.56
CA ALA A 325 15.04 -12.77 7.20
C ALA A 325 15.91 -13.91 6.65
N ASP A 326 16.21 -14.91 7.47
CA ASP A 326 16.94 -16.13 7.04
C ASP A 326 16.12 -16.98 6.06
N GLY A 327 14.78 -16.83 6.07
CA GLY A 327 13.87 -17.59 5.22
C GLY A 327 12.41 -17.43 5.60
N VAL A 328 11.56 -18.31 5.07
CA VAL A 328 10.10 -18.27 5.25
C VAL A 328 9.58 -19.64 5.64
N ASN A 329 8.84 -19.70 6.75
CA ASN A 329 8.11 -20.89 7.17
C ASN A 329 6.63 -20.76 6.84
N TYR A 330 6.05 -21.79 6.24
CA TYR A 330 4.65 -21.81 5.83
C TYR A 330 3.84 -22.74 6.72
N THR A 331 2.70 -22.24 7.21
CA THR A 331 1.73 -23.09 7.90
C THR A 331 1.01 -24.00 6.90
N ALA A 332 0.42 -25.10 7.37
CA ALA A 332 -0.36 -25.99 6.50
C ALA A 332 -1.51 -25.28 5.78
N ALA A 333 -2.12 -24.28 6.42
CA ALA A 333 -3.16 -23.45 5.81
C ALA A 333 -2.58 -22.59 4.66
N ALA A 334 -1.42 -21.95 4.88
CA ALA A 334 -0.76 -21.18 3.84
C ALA A 334 -0.34 -22.05 2.65
N GLU A 335 0.20 -23.25 2.88
CA GLU A 335 0.55 -24.21 1.83
C GLU A 335 -0.67 -24.57 0.96
N LYS A 336 -1.82 -24.78 1.61
CA LYS A 336 -3.08 -25.06 0.90
C LYS A 336 -3.50 -23.86 0.04
N THR A 337 -3.48 -22.65 0.61
CA THR A 337 -3.81 -21.43 -0.14
C THR A 337 -2.88 -21.20 -1.32
N VAL A 338 -1.56 -21.39 -1.16
CA VAL A 338 -0.60 -21.25 -2.26
C VAL A 338 -0.94 -22.22 -3.41
N LYS A 339 -1.25 -23.48 -3.09
CA LYS A 339 -1.67 -24.47 -4.10
C LYS A 339 -2.97 -24.07 -4.79
N GLU A 340 -3.96 -23.60 -4.04
CA GLU A 340 -5.24 -23.14 -4.59
C GLU A 340 -5.07 -21.93 -5.52
N LEU A 341 -4.32 -20.91 -5.10
CA LEU A 341 -4.04 -19.72 -5.92
C LEU A 341 -3.25 -20.07 -7.18
N THR A 342 -2.29 -20.99 -7.08
CA THR A 342 -1.53 -21.46 -8.25
C THR A 342 -2.44 -22.22 -9.23
N ALA A 343 -3.32 -23.09 -8.73
CA ALA A 343 -4.29 -23.80 -9.58
C ALA A 343 -5.29 -22.86 -10.27
N LEU A 344 -5.55 -21.70 -9.67
CA LEU A 344 -6.37 -20.63 -10.24
C LEU A 344 -5.60 -19.69 -11.19
N GLY A 345 -4.29 -19.89 -11.36
CA GLY A 345 -3.44 -19.06 -12.23
C GLY A 345 -3.05 -17.70 -11.64
N PHE A 346 -3.18 -17.51 -10.32
CA PHE A 346 -2.77 -16.29 -9.62
C PHE A 346 -1.30 -16.30 -9.21
N ASP A 347 -0.55 -17.36 -9.51
CA ASP A 347 0.89 -17.40 -9.23
C ASP A 347 1.67 -16.36 -10.04
N LYS A 348 1.07 -15.78 -11.08
CA LYS A 348 1.65 -14.74 -11.93
C LYS A 348 1.24 -13.31 -11.56
N THR A 349 0.69 -13.08 -10.37
CA THR A 349 0.46 -11.73 -9.85
C THR A 349 1.58 -11.30 -8.88
N PRO A 350 1.79 -10.00 -8.65
CA PRO A 350 2.65 -9.53 -7.57
C PRO A 350 2.13 -10.00 -6.20
N ILE A 351 3.03 -10.01 -5.20
CA ILE A 351 2.71 -10.35 -3.80
C ILE A 351 2.50 -9.07 -2.99
#